data_AF-A0A075FY52-F1
#
_entry.id   AF-A0A075FY52-F1
#
_cell.length_a   1.000
_cell.length_b   1.000
_cell.length_c   1.000
_cell.angle_alpha   90.00
_cell.angle_beta   90.00
_cell.angle_gamma   90.00
#
_symmetry.space_group_name_H-M   'P 1'
#
loop_
_entity.id
_entity.type
_entity.pdbx_description
1 polymer ?
#
loop_
_entity_poly.entity_id
_entity_poly.type
_entity_poly.pdbx_seq_one_letter_code
_entity_poly.pdbx_strand_id
1 'polypeptide(L)'
;MQGSHPVGWCPKDQNPVSQHDTLGDVEPDFTEYIIIKFDLNGVKIPVATLRPETLFGVTNIWINPQVMYQKIKVNDEIWITSPECARKLEFLEKKLK
;
A
#
# COMPACT_ATOMS: atom_id res chain seq x y z
N MET A 1 -21.19 -10.49 -12.91
CA MET A 1 -20.26 -10.64 -11.77
C MET A 1 -19.25 -9.50 -11.89
N GLN A 2 -19.31 -8.51 -11.00
CA GLN A 2 -18.29 -7.45 -10.93
C GLN A 2 -17.18 -7.96 -10.01
N GLY A 3 -15.98 -8.13 -10.56
CA GLY A 3 -14.77 -8.48 -9.81
C GLY A 3 -13.87 -7.26 -9.65
N SER A 4 -13.22 -7.14 -8.49
CA SER A 4 -12.16 -6.16 -8.25
C SER A 4 -10.88 -6.63 -8.95
N HIS A 5 -10.59 -6.09 -10.13
CA HIS A 5 -9.35 -6.36 -10.85
C HIS A 5 -8.41 -5.15 -10.76
N PRO A 6 -7.12 -5.34 -10.42
CA PRO A 6 -6.17 -4.24 -10.41
C PRO A 6 -5.99 -3.71 -11.83
N VAL A 7 -6.01 -2.39 -11.96
CA VAL A 7 -5.81 -1.68 -13.24
C VAL A 7 -4.77 -0.60 -13.05
N GLY A 8 -4.01 -0.29 -14.09
CA GLY A 8 -3.21 0.93 -14.10
C GLY A 8 -4.15 2.11 -13.89
N TRP A 9 -3.82 3.01 -12.97
CA TRP A 9 -4.69 4.13 -12.62
C TRP A 9 -3.97 5.46 -12.73
N CYS A 10 -4.53 6.40 -13.49
CA CYS A 10 -4.01 7.76 -13.54
C CYS A 10 -4.67 8.62 -12.43
N PRO A 11 -3.93 9.07 -11.40
CA PRO A 11 -4.51 9.91 -10.35
C PRO A 11 -4.89 11.32 -10.84
N LYS A 12 -4.38 11.75 -12.00
CA LYS A 12 -4.68 13.06 -12.60
C LYS A 12 -6.00 13.03 -13.38
N ASP A 13 -6.17 12.03 -14.24
CA ASP A 13 -7.32 11.93 -15.14
C ASP A 13 -8.44 11.05 -14.56
N GLN A 14 -8.19 10.42 -13.40
CA GLN A 14 -9.12 9.57 -12.63
C GLN A 14 -9.76 8.46 -13.47
N ASN A 15 -8.95 7.83 -14.32
CA ASN A 15 -9.36 6.77 -15.23
C ASN A 15 -8.35 5.62 -15.25
N PRO A 16 -8.79 4.40 -15.64
CA PRO A 16 -7.88 3.31 -15.93
C PRO A 16 -7.03 3.65 -17.15
N VAL A 17 -5.75 3.30 -17.09
CA VAL A 17 -4.79 3.48 -18.19
C VAL A 17 -4.38 2.13 -18.78
N SER A 18 -4.32 2.08 -20.11
CA SER A 18 -3.79 0.96 -20.88
C SER A 18 -2.35 1.24 -21.32
N GLN A 19 -1.66 0.26 -21.90
CA GLN A 19 -0.29 0.40 -22.41
C GLN A 19 -0.11 1.64 -23.30
N HIS A 20 -1.08 1.91 -24.18
CA HIS A 20 -1.05 3.04 -25.12
C HIS A 20 -1.22 4.41 -24.45
N ASP A 21 -1.68 4.44 -23.21
CA ASP A 21 -1.86 5.67 -22.43
C ASP A 21 -0.62 5.98 -21.57
N THR A 22 0.36 5.06 -21.51
CA THR A 22 1.59 5.24 -20.74
C THR A 22 2.69 5.90 -21.58
N LEU A 23 3.55 6.68 -20.93
CA LEU A 23 4.71 7.28 -21.59
C LEU A 23 5.71 6.19 -21.99
N GLY A 24 5.78 5.87 -23.28
CA GLY A 24 6.70 4.88 -23.84
C GLY A 24 6.11 3.49 -24.06
N ASP A 25 4.77 3.35 -24.12
CA ASP A 25 4.07 2.08 -24.38
C ASP A 25 4.49 0.95 -23.42
N VAL A 26 4.65 1.28 -22.14
CA VAL A 26 5.05 0.35 -21.08
C VAL A 26 3.81 -0.30 -20.48
N GLU A 27 3.76 -1.62 -20.50
CA GLU A 27 2.69 -2.36 -19.82
C GLU A 27 2.84 -2.20 -18.29
N PRO A 28 1.79 -1.79 -17.56
CA PRO A 28 1.86 -1.69 -16.11
C PRO A 28 2.11 -3.06 -15.48
N ASP A 29 3.23 -3.21 -14.76
CA ASP A 29 3.50 -4.42 -13.98
C ASP A 29 2.81 -4.32 -12.61
N PHE A 30 2.07 -5.35 -12.24
CA PHE A 30 1.34 -5.44 -10.98
C PHE A 30 2.12 -6.32 -10.01
N THR A 31 2.96 -5.69 -9.18
CA THR A 31 3.58 -6.40 -8.06
C THR A 31 2.61 -6.47 -6.88
N GLU A 32 2.15 -7.67 -6.56
CA GLU A 32 1.36 -7.91 -5.36
C GLU A 32 2.25 -7.98 -4.11
N TYR A 33 1.87 -7.25 -3.06
CA TYR A 33 2.54 -7.27 -1.77
C TYR A 33 1.60 -7.75 -0.68
N ILE A 34 2.12 -8.56 0.24
CA ILE A 34 1.41 -8.93 1.46
C ILE A 34 1.76 -7.92 2.55
N ILE A 35 0.74 -7.32 3.14
CA ILE A 35 0.91 -6.39 4.26
C ILE A 35 0.74 -7.16 5.57
N ILE A 36 1.81 -7.23 6.35
CA ILE A 36 1.80 -7.75 7.71
C ILE A 36 1.64 -6.59 8.68
N LYS A 37 0.66 -6.66 9.57
CA LYS A 37 0.38 -5.61 10.55
C LYS A 37 0.98 -5.98 11.90
N PHE A 38 2.02 -5.27 12.31
CA PHE A 38 2.55 -5.39 13.67
C PHE A 38 1.77 -4.46 14.61
N ASP A 39 1.45 -4.92 15.81
CA ASP A 39 0.77 -4.09 16.81
C ASP A 39 1.79 -3.42 17.73
N LEU A 40 1.63 -2.12 17.94
CA LEU A 40 2.35 -1.34 18.92
C LEU A 40 1.32 -0.56 19.75
N ASN A 41 0.92 -1.13 20.88
CA ASN A 41 -0.01 -0.52 21.84
C ASN A 41 -1.32 -0.04 21.17
N GLY A 42 -1.92 -0.87 20.31
CA GLY A 42 -3.16 -0.55 19.60
C GLY A 42 -2.97 0.27 18.32
N VAL A 43 -1.73 0.61 17.97
CA VAL A 43 -1.38 1.22 16.68
C VAL A 43 -0.73 0.18 15.77
N LYS A 44 -1.20 0.06 14.53
CA LYS A 44 -0.66 -0.88 13.55
C LYS A 44 0.52 -0.28 12.79
N ILE A 45 1.59 -1.05 12.67
CA ILE A 45 2.74 -0.77 11.80
C ILE A 45 2.66 -1.76 10.63
N PRO A 46 2.07 -1.36 9.49
CA PRO A 46 2.01 -2.20 8.31
C PRO A 46 3.39 -2.31 7.65
N VAL A 47 3.83 -3.54 7.38
CA VAL A 47 5.06 -3.84 6.65
C VAL A 47 4.71 -4.66 5.41
N ALA A 48 5.12 -4.18 4.25
CA ALA A 48 4.93 -4.89 2.98
C ALA A 48 6.05 -5.91 2.78
N THR A 49 5.69 -7.14 2.41
CA THR A 49 6.63 -8.21 2.04
C THR A 49 6.13 -8.99 0.84
N LEU A 50 7.06 -9.50 0.03
CA LEU A 50 6.80 -10.50 -1.02
C LEU A 50 6.89 -11.93 -0.49
N ARG A 51 7.41 -12.09 0.73
CA ARG A 51 7.76 -13.37 1.33
C ARG A 51 7.07 -13.49 2.69
N PRO A 52 5.78 -13.85 2.74
CA PRO A 52 5.04 -13.94 4.00
C PRO A 52 5.60 -15.05 4.91
N GLU A 53 6.25 -16.06 4.33
CA GLU A 53 6.86 -17.17 5.05
C GLU A 53 7.98 -16.72 5.99
N THR A 54 8.61 -15.57 5.74
CA THR A 54 9.69 -15.05 6.61
C THR A 54 9.17 -14.45 7.92
N LEU A 55 7.85 -14.34 8.10
CA LEU A 55 7.24 -13.77 9.30
C LEU A 55 7.69 -14.49 10.58
N PHE A 56 7.85 -15.81 10.54
CA PHE A 56 8.23 -16.60 11.73
C PHE A 56 9.65 -16.31 12.24
N GLY A 57 10.51 -15.73 11.39
CA GLY A 57 11.88 -15.37 11.74
C GLY A 57 12.06 -13.89 12.07
N VAL A 58 10.99 -13.10 12.19
CA VAL A 58 11.10 -11.66 12.45
C VAL A 58 11.57 -11.41 13.88
N THR A 59 12.72 -10.74 14.02
CA THR A 59 13.30 -10.32 15.31
C THR A 59 13.12 -8.83 15.57
N ASN A 60 13.08 -8.02 14.52
CA ASN A 60 12.95 -6.57 14.60
C ASN A 60 12.25 -6.00 13.35
N ILE A 61 11.79 -4.76 13.46
CA ILE A 61 11.23 -3.98 12.36
C ILE A 61 12.23 -2.88 11.99
N TRP A 62 12.46 -2.67 10.70
CA TRP A 62 13.32 -1.61 10.18
C TRP A 62 12.48 -0.40 9.78
N ILE A 63 12.89 0.78 10.24
CA ILE A 63 12.21 2.05 9.97
C ILE A 63 13.27 3.02 9.43
N ASN A 64 12.93 3.82 8.42
CA ASN A 64 13.83 4.82 7.86
C ASN A 64 13.72 6.14 8.66
N PRO A 65 14.74 6.56 9.43
CA PRO A 65 14.66 7.76 10.26
C PRO A 65 14.56 9.06 9.46
N GLN A 66 14.85 9.03 8.16
CA GLN A 66 14.78 10.21 7.28
C GLN A 66 13.36 10.48 6.76
N VAL A 67 12.42 9.55 6.97
CA VAL A 67 11.04 9.68 6.50
C VAL A 67 10.16 10.17 7.64
N MET A 68 9.35 11.19 7.36
CA MET A 68 8.31 11.65 8.27
C MET A 68 7.08 10.77 8.12
N TYR A 69 6.87 9.87 9.08
CA TYR A 69 5.70 9.02 9.12
C TYR A 69 4.49 9.74 9.70
N GLN A 70 3.30 9.34 9.27
CA GLN A 70 2.02 9.89 9.71
C GLN A 70 1.15 8.80 10.32
N LYS A 71 0.30 9.19 11.29
CA LYS A 71 -0.78 8.34 11.79
C LYS A 71 -2.02 8.57 10.93
N ILE A 72 -2.61 7.49 10.44
CA ILE A 72 -3.83 7.51 9.63
C ILE A 72 -4.86 6.54 10.22
N LYS A 73 -6.15 6.82 10.06
CA LYS A 73 -7.19 5.85 10.40
C LYS A 73 -7.58 5.09 9.14
N VAL A 74 -7.28 3.79 9.13
CA VAL A 74 -7.62 2.88 8.03
C VAL A 74 -8.74 1.98 8.55
N ASN A 75 -9.95 2.17 8.02
CA ASN A 75 -11.19 1.61 8.55
C ASN A 75 -11.38 2.02 10.03
N ASP A 76 -11.19 1.08 10.96
CA ASP A 76 -11.27 1.31 12.40
C ASP A 76 -9.93 1.08 13.13
N GLU A 77 -8.84 0.87 12.37
CA GLU A 77 -7.50 0.70 12.90
C GLU A 77 -6.68 1.99 12.73
N ILE A 78 -5.85 2.33 13.72
CA ILE A 78 -4.87 3.43 13.59
C ILE A 78 -3.58 2.83 13.05
N TRP A 79 -3.09 3.34 11.93
CA TRP A 79 -1.86 2.87 11.28
C TRP A 79 -0.79 3.96 11.30
N ILE A 80 0.49 3.58 11.40
CA ILE A 80 1.63 4.48 11.14
C ILE A 80 2.20 4.12 9.77
N THR A 81 2.12 5.04 8.81
CA THR A 81 2.58 4.81 7.43
C THR A 81 3.38 5.99 6.91
N SER A 82 4.12 5.78 5.82
CA SER A 82 4.69 6.90 5.07
C SER A 82 3.57 7.65 4.32
N PRO A 83 3.81 8.91 3.91
CA PRO A 83 2.85 9.68 3.10
C PRO A 83 2.51 8.99 1.78
N GLU A 84 3.49 8.34 1.13
CA GLU A 84 3.29 7.62 -0.13
C GLU A 84 2.41 6.38 0.07
N CYS A 85 2.60 5.68 1.19
CA CYS A 85 1.76 4.53 1.53
C CYS A 85 0.31 4.97 1.77
N ALA A 86 0.09 6.06 2.51
CA ALA A 86 -1.24 6.63 2.72
C ALA A 86 -1.91 6.99 1.39
N ARG A 87 -1.19 7.69 0.51
CA ARG A 87 -1.67 8.04 -0.83
C ARG A 87 -2.02 6.81 -1.67
N LYS A 88 -1.21 5.75 -1.65
CA LYS A 88 -1.50 4.51 -2.37
C LYS A 88 -2.75 3.81 -1.82
N LEU A 89 -2.96 3.85 -0.51
CA LEU A 89 -4.13 3.25 0.12
C LEU A 89 -5.44 3.94 -0.26
N GLU A 90 -5.42 5.21 -0.68
CA GLU A 90 -6.61 5.94 -1.18
C GLU A 90 -7.18 5.33 -2.46
N PHE A 91 -6.33 4.75 -3.30
CA PHE A 91 -6.73 4.12 -4.57
C PHE A 91 -7.08 2.64 -4.42
N LEU A 92 -6.82 2.05 -3.24
CA LEU A 92 -7.22 0.69 -2.91
C LEU A 92 -8.57 0.73 -2.20
N GLU A 93 -9.28 -0.41 -2.17
CA GLU A 93 -10.59 -0.55 -1.51
C GLU A 93 -10.48 -0.49 0.04
N LYS A 94 -9.89 0.58 0.58
CA LYS A 94 -9.79 0.85 2.03
C LYS A 94 -10.34 2.23 2.34
N LYS A 95 -11.12 2.33 3.42
CA LYS A 95 -11.66 3.61 3.89
C LYS A 95 -10.59 4.31 4.72
N LEU A 96 -10.05 5.40 4.20
CA LEU A 96 -9.16 6.28 4.95
C LEU A 96 -9.97 7.42 5.59
N LYS A 97 -9.71 7.71 6.86
CA LYS A 97 -10.29 8.83 7.62
C LYS A 97 -9.22 9.57 8.41
#